data_AF-A0A8S2T0X2-F1
#
_entry.id   AF-A0A8S2T0X2-F1
#
_cell.length_a   1.000
_cell.length_b   1.000
_cell.length_c   1.000
_cell.angle_alpha   90.00
_cell.angle_beta   90.00
_cell.angle_gamma   90.00
#
_symmetry.space_group_name_H-M   'P 1'
#
loop_
_entity.id
_entity.type
_entity.pdbx_description
1 polymer ?
#
loop_
_entity_poly.entity_id
_entity_poly.type
_entity_poly.pdbx_seq_one_letter_code
_entity_poly.pdbx_strand_id
1 'polypeptide(L)'
;ITKANDESSNHEILEIVRGKLTQSAGLWFDNNEHNFRTWSDFEIQFRTRYFSTTMTHTKFDKLKQRIQLPDEPVTSYIDDVINLCREIDSHMSDSI
;
A
#
# COMPACT_ATOMS: atom_id res chain seq x y z
N ILE A 1 12.19 7.03 38.12
CA ILE A 1 11.83 7.06 36.68
C ILE A 1 11.06 5.78 36.40
N THR A 2 9.74 5.84 36.51
CA THR A 2 8.86 4.68 36.51
C THR A 2 8.65 4.21 35.07
N LYS A 3 9.06 2.98 34.77
CA LYS A 3 8.73 2.30 33.51
C LYS A 3 7.24 1.96 33.50
N ALA A 4 6.47 2.80 32.84
CA ALA A 4 5.07 2.66 32.45
C ALA A 4 5.04 3.38 31.08
N ASN A 5 4.68 2.83 29.92
CA ASN A 5 3.40 2.23 29.54
C ASN A 5 3.48 1.85 28.03
N ASP A 6 4.10 0.75 27.63
CA ASP A 6 4.10 0.38 26.19
C ASP A 6 2.76 -0.28 25.78
N GLU A 7 2.17 -1.12 26.62
CA GLU A 7 0.93 -1.85 26.27
C GLU A 7 -0.35 -1.02 26.47
N SER A 8 -0.44 -0.21 27.53
CA SER A 8 -1.57 0.71 27.74
C SER A 8 -1.69 1.74 26.62
N SER A 9 -0.55 2.14 26.03
CA SER A 9 -0.48 3.03 24.88
C SER A 9 -1.09 2.40 23.63
N ASN A 10 -0.82 1.12 23.37
CA ASN A 10 -1.30 0.44 22.16
C ASN A 10 -2.82 0.30 22.12
N HIS A 11 -3.45 -0.11 23.23
CA HIS A 11 -4.91 -0.19 23.29
C HIS A 11 -5.56 1.18 23.09
N GLU A 12 -5.07 2.23 23.78
CA GLU A 12 -5.60 3.59 23.62
C GLU A 12 -5.47 4.10 22.18
N ILE A 13 -4.33 3.84 21.53
CA ILE A 13 -4.10 4.22 20.13
C ILE A 13 -5.08 3.49 19.20
N LEU A 14 -5.31 2.19 19.40
CA LEU A 14 -6.22 1.40 18.56
C LEU A 14 -7.67 1.88 18.70
N GLU A 15 -8.12 2.23 19.92
CA GLU A 15 -9.44 2.83 20.14
C GLU A 15 -9.59 4.18 19.44
N ILE A 16 -8.58 5.04 19.55
CA ILE A 16 -8.57 6.35 18.86
C ILE A 16 -8.68 6.15 17.34
N VAL A 17 -7.88 5.23 16.79
CA VAL A 17 -7.84 4.91 15.36
C VAL A 17 -9.18 4.36 14.91
N ARG A 18 -9.76 3.43 15.68
CA ARG A 18 -11.09 2.88 15.39
C ARG A 18 -12.14 3.98 15.30
N GLY A 19 -12.09 4.99 16.17
CA GLY A 19 -12.98 6.15 16.13
C GLY A 19 -12.81 7.06 14.89
N LYS A 20 -11.69 6.97 14.17
CA LYS A 20 -11.43 7.73 12.92
C LYS A 20 -11.82 6.96 11.66
N LEU A 21 -11.84 5.64 11.71
CA LEU A 21 -12.18 4.80 10.57
C LEU A 21 -13.70 4.81 10.36
N THR A 22 -14.13 5.12 9.13
CA THR A 22 -15.54 5.20 8.76
C THR A 22 -15.86 4.24 7.63
N GLN A 23 -17.14 3.93 7.46
CA GLN A 23 -17.66 3.11 6.35
C GLN A 23 -16.92 1.77 6.22
N SER A 24 -16.44 1.44 5.01
CA SER A 24 -15.76 0.19 4.71
C SER A 24 -14.48 -0.03 5.53
N ALA A 25 -13.78 1.04 5.92
CA ALA A 25 -12.58 0.93 6.74
C ALA A 25 -12.87 0.64 8.22
N GLY A 26 -13.97 1.19 8.75
CA GLY A 26 -14.43 0.86 10.11
C GLY A 26 -14.91 -0.59 10.21
N LEU A 27 -15.75 -1.02 9.26
CA LEU A 27 -16.22 -2.41 9.18
C LEU A 27 -15.07 -3.41 9.01
N TRP A 28 -14.07 -3.07 8.20
CA TRP A 28 -12.88 -3.89 8.06
C TRP A 28 -12.10 -3.97 9.36
N PHE A 29 -11.92 -2.86 10.09
CA PHE A 29 -11.26 -2.88 11.39
C PHE A 29 -11.98 -3.79 12.36
N ASP A 30 -13.30 -3.62 12.54
CA ASP A 30 -14.12 -4.43 13.46
C ASP A 30 -13.99 -5.94 13.18
N ASN A 31 -14.06 -6.32 11.90
CA ASN A 31 -13.96 -7.72 11.50
C ASN A 31 -12.55 -8.32 11.74
N ASN A 32 -11.53 -7.48 11.90
CA ASN A 32 -10.13 -7.89 12.01
C ASN A 32 -9.48 -7.46 13.34
N GLU A 33 -10.26 -6.92 14.28
CA GLU A 33 -9.78 -6.31 15.52
C GLU A 33 -8.88 -7.25 16.33
N HIS A 34 -9.24 -8.54 16.38
CA HIS A 34 -8.47 -9.59 17.04
C HIS A 34 -7.03 -9.77 16.51
N ASN A 35 -6.73 -9.25 15.31
CA ASN A 35 -5.41 -9.29 14.69
C ASN A 35 -4.54 -8.07 15.02
N PHE A 36 -5.05 -7.08 15.75
CA PHE A 36 -4.33 -5.84 16.07
C PHE A 36 -3.98 -5.81 17.56
N ARG A 37 -2.88 -6.42 17.96
CA ARG A 37 -2.42 -6.41 19.37
C ARG A 37 -1.56 -5.18 19.67
N THR A 38 -0.89 -4.66 18.66
CA THR A 38 -0.06 -3.46 18.71
C THR A 38 -0.43 -2.50 17.58
N TRP A 39 -0.05 -1.24 17.72
CA TRP A 39 -0.13 -0.25 16.63
C TRP A 39 0.59 -0.74 15.38
N SER A 40 1.73 -1.41 15.53
CA SER A 40 2.51 -1.97 14.43
C SER A 40 1.71 -3.01 13.63
N ASP A 41 0.97 -3.90 14.30
CA ASP A 41 0.15 -4.92 13.64
C ASP A 41 -0.96 -4.28 12.79
N PHE A 42 -1.64 -3.29 13.36
CA PHE A 42 -2.63 -2.51 12.64
C PHE A 42 -2.02 -1.77 11.44
N GLU A 43 -0.90 -1.06 11.65
CA GLU A 43 -0.26 -0.25 10.60
C GLU A 43 0.15 -1.11 9.40
N ILE A 44 0.76 -2.28 9.64
CA ILE A 44 1.16 -3.22 8.58
C ILE A 44 -0.05 -3.68 7.78
N GLN A 45 -1.12 -4.10 8.44
CA GLN A 45 -2.31 -4.60 7.76
C GLN A 45 -3.09 -3.50 7.04
N PHE A 46 -3.21 -2.33 7.66
CA PHE A 46 -3.84 -1.16 7.05
C PHE A 46 -3.11 -0.73 5.78
N ARG A 47 -1.77 -0.66 5.82
CA ARG A 47 -0.94 -0.38 4.65
C ARG A 47 -1.10 -1.45 3.58
N THR A 48 -1.04 -2.73 3.96
CA THR A 48 -1.25 -3.82 2.99
C THR A 48 -2.61 -3.70 2.30
N ARG A 49 -3.68 -3.41 3.06
CA ARG A 49 -5.05 -3.38 2.55
C ARG A 49 -5.39 -2.14 1.71
N TYR A 50 -4.85 -0.98 2.06
CA TYR A 50 -5.23 0.32 1.47
C TYR A 50 -4.10 1.01 0.70
N PHE A 51 -2.84 0.74 1.02
CA PHE A 51 -1.70 1.35 0.31
C PHE A 51 -1.22 0.48 -0.84
N SER A 52 -1.16 -0.85 -0.69
CA SER A 52 -0.71 -1.74 -1.78
C SER A 52 -1.60 -1.62 -3.02
N THR A 53 -2.92 -1.67 -2.85
CA THR A 53 -3.86 -1.52 -3.97
C THR A 53 -3.77 -0.14 -4.62
N THR A 54 -3.63 0.94 -3.82
CA THR A 54 -3.59 2.31 -4.35
C THR A 54 -2.29 2.60 -5.08
N MET A 55 -1.15 2.14 -4.56
CA MET A 55 0.16 2.27 -5.21
C MET A 55 0.21 1.46 -6.50
N THR A 56 -0.25 0.20 -6.47
CA THR A 56 -0.33 -0.65 -7.65
C THR A 56 -1.27 -0.07 -8.70
N HIS A 57 -2.45 0.44 -8.32
CA HIS A 57 -3.36 1.10 -9.26
C HIS A 57 -2.73 2.35 -9.89
N THR A 58 -2.08 3.20 -9.09
CA THR A 58 -1.41 4.41 -9.61
C THR A 58 -0.30 4.05 -10.60
N LYS A 59 0.49 3.01 -10.33
CA LYS A 59 1.52 2.51 -11.24
C LYS A 59 0.92 1.93 -12.52
N PHE A 60 -0.15 1.15 -12.41
CA PHE A 60 -0.90 0.65 -13.56
C PHE A 60 -1.47 1.79 -14.41
N ASP A 61 -1.99 2.84 -13.79
CA ASP A 61 -2.54 3.98 -14.52
C ASP A 61 -1.46 4.76 -15.26
N LYS A 62 -0.26 4.93 -14.65
CA LYS A 62 0.91 5.48 -15.34
C LYS A 62 1.31 4.64 -16.55
N LEU A 63 1.36 3.31 -16.40
CA LEU A 63 1.64 2.39 -17.50
C LEU A 63 0.61 2.51 -18.63
N LYS A 64 -0.69 2.54 -18.30
CA LYS A 64 -1.77 2.69 -19.29
C LYS A 64 -1.73 4.00 -20.06
N GLN A 65 -1.29 5.08 -19.40
CA GLN A 65 -1.19 6.40 -20.01
C GLN A 65 0.10 6.59 -20.82
N ARG A 66 1.03 5.63 -20.76
CA ARG A 66 2.32 5.74 -21.42
C ARG A 66 2.15 5.55 -22.93
N ILE A 67 2.47 6.59 -23.68
CA ILE A 67 2.48 6.62 -25.15
C ILE A 67 3.86 7.10 -25.58
N GLN A 68 4.44 6.52 -26.63
CA GLN A 68 5.72 6.96 -27.18
C GLN A 68 5.59 8.40 -27.71
N LEU A 69 6.51 9.28 -27.32
CA LEU A 69 6.52 10.66 -27.82
C LEU A 69 7.07 10.71 -29.27
N PRO A 70 6.67 11.69 -30.10
CA PRO A 70 7.11 11.79 -31.50
C PRO A 70 8.64 11.83 -31.67
N ASP A 71 9.34 12.43 -30.71
CA ASP A 71 10.79 12.61 -30.74
C ASP A 71 11.53 11.63 -29.81
N GLU A 72 10.82 10.64 -29.25
CA GLU A 72 11.39 9.66 -28.34
C GLU A 72 11.92 8.43 -29.10
N PRO A 73 13.18 8.01 -28.88
CA PRO A 73 13.69 6.75 -29.41
C PRO A 73 12.87 5.55 -28.91
N VAL A 74 12.54 4.63 -29.82
CA VAL A 74 11.77 3.41 -29.51
C VAL A 74 12.39 2.61 -28.37
N THR A 75 13.73 2.53 -28.31
CA THR A 75 14.44 1.82 -27.24
C THR A 75 14.19 2.45 -25.87
N SER A 76 14.23 3.77 -25.78
CA SER A 76 13.94 4.51 -24.54
C SER A 76 12.50 4.28 -24.08
N TYR A 77 11.56 4.30 -25.03
CA TYR A 77 10.15 4.02 -24.75
C TYR A 77 9.94 2.62 -24.19
N ILE A 78 10.52 1.61 -24.84
CA ILE A 78 10.39 0.21 -24.43
C ILE A 78 11.05 -0.03 -23.07
N ASP A 79 12.24 0.51 -22.82
CA ASP A 79 12.92 0.41 -21.53
C ASP A 79 12.07 1.00 -20.39
N ASP A 80 11.47 2.17 -20.62
CA ASP A 80 10.54 2.79 -19.67
C ASP A 80 9.31 1.92 -19.40
N VAL A 81 8.69 1.37 -20.44
CA VAL A 81 7.51 0.50 -20.30
C VAL A 81 7.86 -0.76 -19.51
N ILE A 82 9.00 -1.39 -19.79
CA ILE A 82 9.48 -2.57 -19.06
C ILE A 82 9.71 -2.21 -17.58
N ASN A 83 10.33 -1.06 -17.31
CA ASN A 83 10.56 -0.62 -15.93
C ASN A 83 9.23 -0.37 -15.19
N LEU A 84 8.26 0.27 -15.81
CA LEU A 84 6.93 0.47 -15.24
C LEU A 84 6.22 -0.86 -14.95
N CYS A 85 6.35 -1.85 -15.84
CA CYS A 85 5.83 -3.19 -15.59
C CYS A 85 6.53 -3.87 -14.41
N ARG A 86 7.86 -3.78 -14.31
CA ARG A 86 8.62 -4.35 -13.18
C ARG A 86 8.33 -3.66 -11.85
N GLU A 87 7.97 -2.38 -11.86
CA GLU A 87 7.52 -1.67 -10.66
C GLU A 87 6.17 -2.17 -10.13
N ILE A 88 5.35 -2.74 -11.01
CA ILE A 88 4.05 -3.32 -10.70
C ILE A 88 4.21 -4.78 -10.27
N ASP A 89 5.00 -5.54 -11.04
CA ASP A 89 5.33 -6.94 -10.78
C ASP A 89 6.84 -7.15 -10.94
N SER A 90 7.53 -7.24 -9.80
CA SER A 90 8.98 -7.46 -9.76
C SER A 90 9.41 -8.83 -10.31
N HIS A 91 8.46 -9.75 -10.51
CA HIS A 91 8.71 -11.09 -11.04
C HIS A 91 8.28 -11.24 -12.52
N MET A 92 7.93 -10.14 -13.19
CA MET A 92 7.61 -10.18 -14.62
C MET A 92 8.80 -10.75 -15.41
N SER A 93 8.53 -11.83 -16.16
CA SER A 93 9.52 -12.43 -17.05
C SER A 93 9.69 -11.58 -18.31
N ASP A 94 10.93 -11.37 -18.75
CA ASP A 94 11.25 -10.69 -20.00
C ASP A 94 11.05 -11.58 -21.24
N SER A 95 10.54 -12.79 -21.06
CA SER A 95 10.28 -13.74 -22.15
C SER A 95 9.08 -13.27 -22.99
N ILE A 96 9.37 -12.83 -24.21
CA ILE A 96 8.39 -12.63 -25.30
C ILE A 96 8.11 -13.98 -25.97
#